data_AF-A0A1I3JL08-F1
#
_entry.id   AF-A0A1I3JL08-F1
#
_cell.length_a   1.000
_cell.length_b   1.000
_cell.length_c   1.000
_cell.angle_alpha   90.00
_cell.angle_beta   90.00
_cell.angle_gamma   90.00
#
_symmetry.space_group_name_H-M   'P 1'
#
loop_
_entity.id
_entity.type
_entity.pdbx_description
1 polymer ?
#
loop_
_entity_poly.entity_id
_entity_poly.type
_entity_poly.pdbx_seq_one_letter_code
_entity_poly.pdbx_strand_id
1 'polypeptide(L)'
;MHHSIRKSLALVPFALVVLAPAARGGASDALPPAVRDAKAQLLSQFFAQGGASPAVLEYRRKLGEYQAARAAFDEEAGAYWSQISEKRKTRNAKRRSGQQITLDDYVLEHPPLYNGPKRPVNPEPEETPERPTKKPIPVVADLLRAAQELYQFAPQRPSSEVEFKRAYARYALASGLTREQAVRVYSFETGGTGSYDVQAGIEHGGKRAISTAMGYNQLLTTNSVELLAEQGHEFIRVLSDKVARTSGPARQSLEHKLVVLKKMVAHAKSVPDTWSEHEKIGNTAQGWAMHAMVLDIDVGPMLQTHKLLTSVLFARAKGYTRPLSAAELEMMNLTGDGTGLDMVTMPQAMREQVPTSNFFQRGGYERNPVAIRHNTVAKLLAVTDTRMDSNGNNAGARELAGAF
;
A
#
# COMPACT_ATOMS: atom_id res chain seq x y z
N MET A 1 60.86 -18.73 -19.95
CA MET A 1 59.97 -19.68 -20.65
C MET A 1 58.66 -18.94 -20.92
N HIS A 2 58.53 -18.24 -22.07
CA HIS A 2 57.81 -18.66 -23.31
C HIS A 2 56.29 -18.88 -23.09
N HIS A 3 55.31 -18.32 -23.83
CA HIS A 3 55.18 -17.25 -24.86
C HIS A 3 53.68 -16.80 -24.82
N SER A 4 53.27 -15.51 -24.86
CA SER A 4 53.12 -14.56 -25.98
C SER A 4 52.12 -14.91 -27.12
N ILE A 5 51.11 -14.04 -27.34
CA ILE A 5 50.53 -13.51 -28.62
C ILE A 5 49.28 -12.64 -28.24
N ARG A 6 49.34 -11.28 -28.25
CA ARG A 6 48.97 -10.30 -29.33
C ARG A 6 47.52 -10.41 -29.83
N LYS A 7 46.71 -9.34 -30.01
CA LYS A 7 46.94 -7.95 -30.53
C LYS A 7 46.02 -6.94 -29.78
N SER A 8 46.39 -5.68 -29.43
CA SER A 8 46.47 -4.42 -30.25
C SER A 8 45.09 -3.96 -30.78
N LEU A 9 44.60 -2.70 -30.67
CA LEU A 9 45.22 -1.36 -30.51
C LEU A 9 44.34 -0.31 -29.77
N ALA A 10 44.94 0.83 -29.38
CA ALA A 10 44.35 2.16 -29.10
C ALA A 10 45.30 3.23 -29.73
N LEU A 11 45.10 4.56 -29.79
CA LEU A 11 44.33 5.62 -29.09
C LEU A 11 43.68 6.59 -30.15
N VAL A 12 42.67 7.45 -29.94
CA VAL A 12 42.57 8.74 -29.16
C VAL A 12 43.67 9.77 -29.55
N PRO A 13 43.43 11.11 -29.67
CA PRO A 13 42.26 11.91 -30.12
C PRO A 13 42.65 12.98 -31.20
N PHE A 14 41.73 13.88 -31.62
CA PHE A 14 41.85 15.36 -31.50
C PHE A 14 40.69 16.09 -32.23
N ALA A 15 40.39 17.33 -31.82
CA ALA A 15 39.48 18.25 -32.52
C ALA A 15 40.27 19.31 -33.29
N LEU A 16 39.72 19.89 -34.37
CA LEU A 16 39.74 21.36 -34.60
C LEU A 16 38.98 21.80 -35.88
N VAL A 17 38.53 23.06 -35.83
CA VAL A 17 38.28 24.01 -36.95
C VAL A 17 37.24 23.64 -38.01
N VAL A 18 36.14 24.39 -37.97
CA VAL A 18 35.32 24.71 -39.15
C VAL A 18 36.10 25.68 -40.03
N LEU A 19 36.53 25.23 -41.20
CA LEU A 19 37.01 26.06 -42.30
C LEU A 19 35.98 26.01 -43.43
N ALA A 20 35.32 27.13 -43.70
CA ALA A 20 34.43 27.28 -44.83
C ALA A 20 35.23 27.70 -46.09
N PRO A 21 35.13 26.96 -47.21
CA PRO A 21 35.49 27.49 -48.51
C PRO A 21 34.25 28.08 -49.18
N ALA A 22 34.29 29.38 -49.48
CA ALA A 22 33.35 29.97 -50.43
C ALA A 22 33.70 29.49 -51.84
N ALA A 23 32.86 28.64 -52.44
CA ALA A 23 33.02 28.16 -53.81
C ALA A 23 31.73 28.40 -54.62
N ARG A 24 31.90 29.22 -55.66
CA ARG A 24 30.90 29.73 -56.61
C ARG A 24 30.01 28.63 -57.20
N GLY A 25 28.74 28.94 -57.41
CA GLY A 25 27.80 28.04 -58.07
C GLY A 25 28.19 27.71 -59.52
N GLY A 26 28.13 26.43 -59.86
CA GLY A 26 28.10 25.91 -61.23
C GLY A 26 26.85 25.04 -61.40
N ALA A 27 26.14 25.22 -62.52
CA ALA A 27 24.87 24.54 -62.75
C ALA A 27 25.06 23.08 -63.23
N SER A 28 25.44 22.16 -62.33
CA SER A 28 25.58 20.73 -62.68
C SER A 28 25.24 19.70 -61.58
N ASP A 29 25.04 20.06 -60.31
CA ASP A 29 24.60 19.10 -59.26
C ASP A 29 23.08 18.88 -59.24
N ALA A 30 22.49 18.81 -60.42
CA ALA A 30 21.07 18.62 -60.62
C ALA A 30 20.77 17.12 -60.71
N LEU A 31 20.55 16.46 -59.54
CA LEU A 31 20.17 15.04 -59.40
C LEU A 31 19.24 14.54 -60.52
N PRO A 32 19.35 13.27 -61.00
CA PRO A 32 18.52 12.79 -62.10
C PRO A 32 17.02 13.06 -61.87
N PRO A 33 16.22 13.44 -62.89
CA PRO A 33 14.81 13.83 -62.72
C PRO A 33 14.01 12.83 -61.87
N ALA A 34 14.10 11.54 -62.19
CA ALA A 34 13.44 10.47 -61.43
C ALA A 34 13.80 10.43 -59.92
N VAL A 35 15.00 10.87 -59.52
CA VAL A 35 15.43 10.95 -58.11
C VAL A 35 14.91 12.22 -57.43
N ARG A 36 14.77 13.32 -58.17
CA ARG A 36 14.08 14.53 -57.70
C ARG A 36 12.58 14.29 -57.57
N ASP A 37 11.95 13.64 -58.55
CA ASP A 37 10.52 13.32 -58.55
C ASP A 37 10.17 12.32 -57.44
N ALA A 38 11.00 11.28 -57.22
CA ALA A 38 10.82 10.36 -56.11
C ALA A 38 10.93 11.07 -54.74
N LYS A 39 11.90 11.97 -54.55
CA LYS A 39 12.00 12.79 -53.32
C LYS A 39 10.84 13.78 -53.18
N ALA A 40 10.38 14.39 -54.27
CA ALA A 40 9.25 15.31 -54.29
C ALA A 40 7.93 14.58 -53.99
N GLN A 41 7.75 13.34 -54.46
CA GLN A 41 6.64 12.47 -54.10
C GLN A 41 6.70 12.02 -52.63
N LEU A 42 7.88 11.68 -52.12
CA LEU A 42 8.05 11.33 -50.70
C LEU A 42 7.76 12.53 -49.79
N LEU A 43 8.24 13.72 -50.15
CA LEU A 43 7.94 14.97 -49.43
C LEU A 43 6.47 15.37 -49.58
N SER A 44 5.85 15.25 -50.75
CA SER A 44 4.43 15.58 -50.92
C SER A 44 3.51 14.60 -50.20
N GLN A 45 3.85 13.30 -50.15
CA GLN A 45 3.14 12.33 -49.30
C GLN A 45 3.33 12.64 -47.82
N PHE A 46 4.54 13.03 -47.39
CA PHE A 46 4.83 13.43 -46.02
C PHE A 46 4.01 14.67 -45.61
N PHE A 47 3.97 15.72 -46.44
CA PHE A 47 3.16 16.91 -46.19
C PHE A 47 1.65 16.67 -46.32
N ALA A 48 1.20 15.82 -47.26
CA ALA A 48 -0.20 15.40 -47.36
C ALA A 48 -0.68 14.58 -46.16
N GLN A 49 0.24 13.92 -45.45
CA GLN A 49 0.00 13.23 -44.18
C GLN A 49 0.27 14.12 -42.94
N GLY A 50 0.44 15.44 -43.13
CA GLY A 50 0.65 16.40 -42.04
C GLY A 50 1.99 16.28 -41.32
N GLY A 51 3.01 15.72 -41.98
CA GLY A 51 4.37 15.54 -41.43
C GLY A 51 4.52 14.37 -40.44
N ALA A 52 3.50 13.52 -40.29
CA ALA A 52 3.55 12.36 -39.40
C ALA A 52 4.20 11.14 -40.09
N SER A 53 5.00 10.38 -39.35
CA SER A 53 5.50 9.09 -39.86
C SER A 53 4.38 8.04 -39.90
N PRO A 54 4.49 6.97 -40.72
CA PRO A 54 3.50 5.90 -40.75
C PRO A 54 3.25 5.25 -39.37
N ALA A 55 4.28 5.17 -38.52
CA ALA A 55 4.14 4.68 -37.15
C ALA A 55 3.28 5.63 -36.27
N VAL A 56 3.42 6.94 -36.44
CA VAL A 56 2.62 7.95 -35.72
C VAL A 56 1.15 7.91 -36.17
N LEU A 57 0.90 7.72 -37.47
CA LEU A 57 -0.46 7.54 -37.98
C LEU A 57 -1.10 6.25 -37.43
N GLU A 58 -0.37 5.14 -37.42
CA GLU A 58 -0.87 3.89 -36.84
C GLU A 58 -1.11 4.00 -35.33
N TYR A 59 -0.22 4.70 -34.60
CA TYR A 59 -0.40 5.03 -33.19
C TYR A 59 -1.67 5.84 -32.95
N ARG A 60 -1.89 6.94 -33.71
CA ARG A 60 -3.09 7.78 -33.61
C ARG A 60 -4.37 6.97 -33.85
N ARG A 61 -4.38 6.09 -34.86
CA ARG A 61 -5.50 5.16 -35.12
C ARG A 61 -5.76 4.24 -33.93
N LYS A 62 -4.74 3.50 -33.47
CA LYS A 62 -4.85 2.59 -32.31
C LYS A 62 -5.23 3.33 -31.03
N LEU A 63 -4.83 4.61 -30.90
CA LEU A 63 -5.14 5.44 -29.74
C LEU A 63 -6.61 5.86 -29.75
N GLY A 64 -7.16 6.24 -30.92
CA GLY A 64 -8.58 6.49 -31.08
C GLY A 64 -9.43 5.25 -30.80
N GLU A 65 -9.03 4.08 -31.32
CA GLU A 65 -9.67 2.79 -31.03
C GLU A 65 -9.65 2.45 -29.53
N TYR A 66 -8.50 2.65 -28.88
CA TYR A 66 -8.37 2.53 -27.43
C TYR A 66 -9.26 3.51 -26.68
N GLN A 67 -9.25 4.80 -27.04
CA GLN A 67 -10.02 5.84 -26.36
C GLN A 67 -11.52 5.61 -26.48
N ALA A 68 -12.02 5.23 -27.67
CA ALA A 68 -13.43 4.92 -27.87
C ALA A 68 -13.87 3.70 -27.06
N ALA A 69 -13.13 2.58 -27.16
CA ALA A 69 -13.42 1.37 -26.38
C ALA A 69 -13.30 1.61 -24.86
N ARG A 70 -12.36 2.47 -24.45
CA ARG A 70 -12.14 2.82 -23.05
C ARG A 70 -13.23 3.73 -22.50
N ALA A 71 -13.69 4.71 -23.27
CA ALA A 71 -14.79 5.59 -22.88
C ALA A 71 -16.09 4.80 -22.66
N ALA A 72 -16.45 3.93 -23.60
CA ALA A 72 -17.63 3.06 -23.47
C ALA A 72 -17.56 2.15 -22.22
N PHE A 73 -16.40 1.55 -21.96
CA PHE A 73 -16.17 0.78 -20.74
C PHE A 73 -16.23 1.63 -19.46
N ASP A 74 -15.64 2.83 -19.45
CA ASP A 74 -15.62 3.68 -18.28
C ASP A 74 -17.02 4.28 -17.96
N GLU A 75 -17.90 4.40 -18.97
CA GLU A 75 -19.33 4.71 -18.81
C GLU A 75 -20.10 3.54 -18.18
N GLU A 76 -20.00 2.33 -18.76
CA GLU A 76 -20.62 1.10 -18.23
C GLU A 76 -20.17 0.81 -16.78
N ALA A 77 -18.86 0.84 -16.54
CA ALA A 77 -18.29 0.71 -15.21
C ALA A 77 -18.74 1.85 -14.29
N GLY A 78 -18.83 3.09 -14.80
CA GLY A 78 -19.34 4.24 -14.05
C GLY A 78 -20.75 4.02 -13.52
N ALA A 79 -21.66 3.51 -14.36
CA ALA A 79 -23.00 3.14 -13.95
C ALA A 79 -23.01 2.02 -12.90
N TYR A 80 -22.24 0.95 -13.11
CA TYR A 80 -22.10 -0.16 -12.15
C TYR A 80 -21.60 0.30 -10.76
N TRP A 81 -20.52 1.09 -10.72
CA TRP A 81 -19.94 1.57 -9.46
C TRP A 81 -20.84 2.60 -8.76
N SER A 82 -21.65 3.35 -9.51
CA SER A 82 -22.67 4.24 -8.95
C SER A 82 -23.78 3.44 -8.26
N GLN A 83 -24.26 2.35 -8.86
CA GLN A 83 -25.24 1.46 -8.21
C GLN A 83 -24.71 0.86 -6.90
N ILE A 84 -23.45 0.42 -6.84
CA ILE A 84 -22.82 -0.04 -5.58
C ILE A 84 -22.82 1.07 -4.53
N SER A 85 -22.52 2.32 -4.91
CA SER A 85 -22.52 3.47 -4.00
C SER A 85 -23.90 3.69 -3.37
N GLU A 86 -24.96 3.73 -4.19
CA GLU A 86 -26.32 3.92 -3.69
C GLU A 86 -26.82 2.73 -2.85
N LYS A 87 -26.56 1.48 -3.28
CA LYS A 87 -26.86 0.29 -2.48
C LYS A 87 -26.13 0.31 -1.13
N ARG A 88 -24.86 0.75 -1.08
CA ARG A 88 -24.09 0.91 0.17
C ARG A 88 -24.68 2.00 1.08
N LYS A 89 -25.11 3.14 0.54
CA LYS A 89 -25.84 4.17 1.31
C LYS A 89 -27.13 3.61 1.91
N THR A 90 -27.90 2.84 1.14
CA THR A 90 -29.13 2.17 1.59
C THR A 90 -28.86 1.19 2.73
N ARG A 91 -27.84 0.32 2.61
CA ARG A 91 -27.44 -0.59 3.70
C ARG A 91 -27.02 0.17 4.96
N ASN A 92 -26.28 1.28 4.81
CA ASN A 92 -25.88 2.12 5.94
C ASN A 92 -27.04 2.89 6.58
N ALA A 93 -28.11 3.18 5.83
CA ALA A 93 -29.36 3.67 6.39
C ALA A 93 -30.10 2.56 7.16
N LYS A 94 -30.30 1.39 6.55
CA LYS A 94 -30.92 0.21 7.18
C LYS A 94 -30.26 -0.19 8.50
N ARG A 95 -28.93 -0.24 8.56
CA ARG A 95 -28.18 -0.51 9.81
C ARG A 95 -28.48 0.50 10.92
N ARG A 96 -28.59 1.79 10.59
CA ARG A 96 -28.88 2.85 11.58
C ARG A 96 -30.31 2.79 12.09
N SER A 97 -31.25 2.25 11.30
CA SER A 97 -32.65 2.04 11.70
C SER A 97 -32.94 0.62 12.22
N GLY A 98 -31.93 -0.24 12.38
CA GLY A 98 -32.10 -1.63 12.83
C GLY A 98 -32.84 -2.54 11.82
N GLN A 99 -32.98 -2.11 10.56
CA GLN A 99 -33.68 -2.85 9.53
C GLN A 99 -32.82 -3.99 8.97
N GLN A 100 -33.49 -5.10 8.63
CA GLN A 100 -32.84 -6.24 7.99
C GLN A 100 -32.30 -5.88 6.60
N ILE A 101 -31.09 -6.35 6.31
CA ILE A 101 -30.46 -6.27 5.00
C ILE A 101 -30.66 -7.61 4.27
N THR A 102 -31.03 -7.53 3.00
CA THR A 102 -31.35 -8.68 2.13
C THR A 102 -30.45 -8.70 0.88
N LEU A 103 -30.59 -9.69 0.00
CA LEU A 103 -29.83 -9.75 -1.25
C LEU A 103 -30.10 -8.54 -2.16
N ASP A 104 -31.33 -8.03 -2.17
CA ASP A 104 -31.73 -6.85 -2.95
C ASP A 104 -31.00 -5.55 -2.54
N ASP A 105 -30.33 -5.54 -1.38
CA ASP A 105 -29.51 -4.41 -0.94
C ASP A 105 -28.07 -4.45 -1.48
N TYR A 106 -27.74 -5.38 -2.36
CA TYR A 106 -26.45 -5.50 -3.05
C TYR A 106 -26.63 -5.43 -4.57
N VAL A 107 -25.51 -5.25 -5.28
CA VAL A 107 -25.43 -5.51 -6.72
C VAL A 107 -24.92 -6.94 -6.86
N LEU A 108 -25.70 -7.83 -7.50
CA LEU A 108 -25.38 -9.26 -7.61
C LEU A 108 -24.59 -9.58 -8.89
N GLU A 109 -24.63 -8.68 -9.85
CA GLU A 109 -23.83 -8.68 -11.06
C GLU A 109 -22.35 -8.43 -10.73
N HIS A 110 -21.46 -9.08 -11.49
CA HIS A 110 -20.04 -8.79 -11.44
C HIS A 110 -19.69 -7.49 -12.18
N PRO A 111 -18.63 -6.78 -11.78
CA PRO A 111 -18.21 -5.57 -12.49
C PRO A 111 -17.83 -5.91 -13.94
N PRO A 112 -18.10 -5.00 -14.90
CA PRO A 112 -17.68 -5.20 -16.28
C PRO A 112 -16.16 -5.33 -16.35
N LEU A 113 -15.68 -6.13 -17.31
CA LEU A 113 -14.26 -6.37 -17.53
C LEU A 113 -13.83 -5.73 -18.85
N TYR A 114 -12.78 -4.90 -18.80
CA TYR A 114 -12.22 -4.27 -19.98
C TYR A 114 -11.62 -5.33 -20.92
N ASN A 115 -12.29 -5.58 -22.04
CA ASN A 115 -11.88 -6.51 -23.11
C ASN A 115 -11.37 -5.79 -24.37
N GLY A 116 -11.34 -4.46 -24.37
CA GLY A 116 -10.88 -3.63 -25.48
C GLY A 116 -9.36 -3.71 -25.74
N PRO A 117 -8.87 -3.04 -26.80
CA PRO A 117 -7.45 -3.02 -27.13
C PRO A 117 -6.60 -2.42 -25.99
N LYS A 118 -5.33 -2.79 -25.89
CA LYS A 118 -4.44 -2.14 -24.92
C LYS A 118 -4.12 -0.72 -25.38
N ARG A 119 -3.90 0.22 -24.44
CA ARG A 119 -3.38 1.56 -24.76
C ARG A 119 -2.10 1.41 -25.58
N PRO A 120 -2.02 1.97 -26.80
CA PRO A 120 -0.82 1.84 -27.61
C PRO A 120 0.33 2.66 -27.02
N VAL A 121 1.56 2.24 -27.31
CA VAL A 121 2.78 2.96 -26.94
C VAL A 121 3.01 4.08 -27.96
N ASN A 122 3.34 5.27 -27.50
CA ASN A 122 3.68 6.40 -28.38
C ASN A 122 5.03 6.11 -29.08
N PRO A 123 5.11 6.13 -30.42
CA PRO A 123 6.35 5.90 -31.16
C PRO A 123 7.24 7.14 -31.24
N GLU A 124 6.71 8.33 -30.96
CA GLU A 124 7.51 9.53 -30.79
C GLU A 124 8.22 9.47 -29.43
N PRO A 125 9.47 9.96 -29.31
CA PRO A 125 10.07 10.20 -28.01
C PRO A 125 9.26 11.31 -27.32
N GLU A 126 8.31 10.91 -26.48
CA GLU A 126 7.68 11.84 -25.55
C GLU A 126 8.80 12.50 -24.75
N GLU A 127 8.86 13.84 -24.80
CA GLU A 127 9.30 14.63 -23.65
C GLU A 127 8.39 14.21 -22.50
N THR A 128 8.76 13.12 -21.83
CA THR A 128 7.97 12.53 -20.77
C THR A 128 8.00 13.59 -19.68
N PRO A 129 6.89 14.28 -19.37
CA PRO A 129 6.91 15.28 -18.32
C PRO A 129 7.46 14.59 -17.08
N GLU A 130 8.57 15.11 -16.54
CA GLU A 130 9.41 14.37 -15.60
C GLU A 130 8.51 13.70 -14.58
N ARG A 131 8.46 12.35 -14.60
CA ARG A 131 7.52 11.62 -13.76
C ARG A 131 7.76 12.09 -12.34
N PRO A 132 6.79 12.75 -11.68
CA PRO A 132 7.06 13.53 -10.49
C PRO A 132 7.83 12.67 -9.52
N THR A 133 9.03 13.15 -9.16
CA THR A 133 10.04 12.33 -8.47
C THR A 133 9.38 11.71 -7.26
N LYS A 134 9.26 10.38 -7.28
CA LYS A 134 8.54 9.67 -6.21
C LYS A 134 9.25 9.99 -4.91
N LYS A 135 8.56 10.70 -4.01
CA LYS A 135 9.08 11.00 -2.68
C LYS A 135 9.63 9.70 -2.08
N PRO A 136 10.88 9.67 -1.60
CA PRO A 136 11.42 8.48 -0.95
C PRO A 136 10.49 8.02 0.17
N ILE A 137 10.20 6.73 0.20
CA ILE A 137 9.47 6.13 1.31
C ILE A 137 10.47 6.02 2.46
N PRO A 138 10.19 6.62 3.64
CA PRO A 138 11.12 6.58 4.75
C PRO A 138 11.32 5.15 5.22
N VAL A 139 12.56 4.80 5.53
CA VAL A 139 12.92 3.49 6.12
C VAL A 139 13.18 3.62 7.61
N VAL A 140 13.31 2.50 8.32
CA VAL A 140 13.66 2.43 9.76
C VAL A 140 14.71 3.47 10.19
N ALA A 141 15.77 3.67 9.42
CA ALA A 141 16.82 4.66 9.72
C ALA A 141 16.33 6.12 9.72
N ASP A 142 15.36 6.48 8.87
CA ASP A 142 14.76 7.81 8.83
C ASP A 142 13.80 8.03 10.00
N LEU A 143 13.03 6.99 10.38
CA LEU A 143 12.14 7.04 11.54
C LEU A 143 12.93 7.30 12.84
N LEU A 144 14.03 6.56 13.02
CA LEU A 144 14.91 6.69 14.19
C LEU A 144 15.62 8.04 14.23
N ARG A 145 16.08 8.54 13.09
CA ARG A 145 16.69 9.88 12.98
C ARG A 145 15.68 10.95 13.40
N ALA A 146 14.45 10.91 12.88
CA ALA A 146 13.40 11.84 13.25
C ALA A 146 13.02 11.75 14.74
N ALA A 147 12.93 10.55 15.31
CA ALA A 147 12.68 10.34 16.73
C ALA A 147 13.79 10.93 17.63
N GLN A 148 15.04 10.76 17.24
CA GLN A 148 16.19 11.32 17.95
C GLN A 148 16.24 12.85 17.83
N GLU A 149 16.03 13.42 16.64
CA GLU A 149 16.10 14.86 16.37
C GLU A 149 14.95 15.64 17.03
N LEU A 150 13.71 15.13 16.92
CA LEU A 150 12.51 15.87 17.36
C LEU A 150 12.12 15.60 18.83
N TYR A 151 12.44 14.41 19.36
CA TYR A 151 11.98 13.98 20.69
C TYR A 151 13.10 13.51 21.61
N GLN A 152 14.36 13.46 21.14
CA GLN A 152 15.49 12.86 21.88
C GLN A 152 15.15 11.42 22.32
N PHE A 153 14.51 10.68 21.43
CA PHE A 153 13.99 9.35 21.68
C PHE A 153 14.68 8.31 20.81
N ALA A 154 15.28 7.32 21.47
CA ALA A 154 15.73 6.08 20.87
C ALA A 154 14.84 4.94 21.42
N PRO A 155 14.12 4.18 20.56
CA PRO A 155 13.35 3.03 20.99
C PRO A 155 14.21 2.00 21.72
N GLN A 156 13.75 1.51 22.86
CA GLN A 156 14.34 0.35 23.50
C GLN A 156 13.94 -0.89 22.70
N ARG A 157 14.82 -1.34 21.82
CA ARG A 157 14.59 -2.55 21.02
C ARG A 157 14.57 -3.80 21.90
N PRO A 158 13.81 -4.84 21.53
CA PRO A 158 13.94 -6.16 22.12
C PRO A 158 15.37 -6.71 21.92
N SER A 159 15.83 -7.51 22.88
CA SER A 159 17.07 -8.30 22.78
C SER A 159 16.97 -9.46 21.77
N SER A 160 15.75 -9.92 21.48
CA SER A 160 15.47 -10.98 20.51
C SER A 160 14.03 -10.91 20.01
N GLU A 161 13.77 -11.43 18.82
CA GLU A 161 12.43 -11.55 18.25
C GLU A 161 11.43 -12.26 19.21
N VAL A 162 11.90 -13.30 19.91
CA VAL A 162 11.11 -14.06 20.89
C VAL A 162 10.69 -13.20 22.10
N GLU A 163 11.49 -12.21 22.50
CA GLU A 163 11.11 -11.25 23.54
C GLU A 163 9.92 -10.39 23.08
N PHE A 164 9.96 -9.87 21.85
CA PHE A 164 8.86 -9.09 21.30
C PHE A 164 7.59 -9.93 21.13
N LYS A 165 7.69 -11.17 20.63
CA LYS A 165 6.56 -12.10 20.52
C LYS A 165 5.86 -12.31 21.86
N ARG A 166 6.61 -12.47 22.95
CA ARG A 166 6.08 -12.60 24.32
C ARG A 166 5.44 -11.32 24.84
N ALA A 167 6.01 -10.15 24.54
CA ALA A 167 5.43 -8.87 24.93
C ALA A 167 4.10 -8.61 24.18
N TYR A 168 4.10 -8.85 22.87
CA TYR A 168 2.92 -8.76 22.01
C TYR A 168 1.82 -9.76 22.43
N ALA A 169 2.15 -11.05 22.59
CA ALA A 169 1.17 -12.07 22.99
C ALA A 169 0.53 -11.76 24.36
N ARG A 170 1.34 -11.35 25.34
CA ARG A 170 0.85 -10.94 26.67
C ARG A 170 -0.11 -9.76 26.58
N TYR A 171 0.23 -8.73 25.81
CA TYR A 171 -0.61 -7.55 25.66
C TYR A 171 -1.89 -7.87 24.87
N ALA A 172 -1.78 -8.63 23.78
CA ALA A 172 -2.91 -9.09 22.97
C ALA A 172 -3.94 -9.88 23.79
N LEU A 173 -3.49 -10.84 24.61
CA LEU A 173 -4.37 -11.58 25.52
C LEU A 173 -5.03 -10.67 26.56
N ALA A 174 -4.24 -9.81 27.22
CA ALA A 174 -4.75 -8.90 28.26
C ALA A 174 -5.81 -7.91 27.72
N SER A 175 -5.68 -7.51 26.46
CA SER A 175 -6.62 -6.63 25.76
C SER A 175 -7.77 -7.36 25.05
N GLY A 176 -7.80 -8.70 25.10
CA GLY A 176 -8.92 -9.51 24.62
C GLY A 176 -8.90 -9.90 23.14
N LEU A 177 -7.74 -9.88 22.48
CA LEU A 177 -7.51 -10.66 21.24
C LEU A 177 -7.27 -12.13 21.59
N THR A 178 -7.75 -13.03 20.72
CA THR A 178 -7.43 -14.45 20.84
C THR A 178 -6.06 -14.78 20.22
N ARG A 179 -5.44 -15.86 20.72
CA ARG A 179 -4.25 -16.48 20.09
C ARG A 179 -4.47 -16.73 18.60
N GLU A 180 -5.64 -17.22 18.21
CA GLU A 180 -5.94 -17.51 16.81
C GLU A 180 -5.93 -16.24 15.96
N GLN A 181 -6.67 -15.19 16.37
CA GLN A 181 -6.72 -13.90 15.67
C GLN A 181 -5.30 -13.33 15.48
N ALA A 182 -4.54 -13.22 16.57
CA ALA A 182 -3.22 -12.61 16.55
C ALA A 182 -2.20 -13.39 15.72
N VAL A 183 -2.18 -14.72 15.83
CA VAL A 183 -1.24 -15.58 15.07
C VAL A 183 -1.61 -15.64 13.59
N ARG A 184 -2.89 -15.81 13.25
CA ARG A 184 -3.32 -15.97 11.85
C ARG A 184 -3.22 -14.65 11.08
N VAL A 185 -3.55 -13.50 11.69
CA VAL A 185 -3.31 -12.18 11.06
C VAL A 185 -1.82 -11.94 10.84
N TYR A 186 -0.95 -12.15 11.84
CA TYR A 186 0.52 -12.11 11.64
C TYR A 186 0.99 -13.02 10.50
N SER A 187 0.41 -14.22 10.41
CA SER A 187 0.75 -15.20 9.37
C SER A 187 0.36 -14.71 7.98
N PHE A 188 -0.77 -14.02 7.85
CA PHE A 188 -1.20 -13.39 6.61
C PHE A 188 -0.31 -12.20 6.23
N GLU A 189 -0.18 -11.23 7.14
CA GLU A 189 0.49 -9.93 6.94
C GLU A 189 2.01 -10.07 6.72
N THR A 190 2.67 -11.03 7.38
CA THR A 190 4.15 -11.21 7.32
C THR A 190 4.62 -12.48 6.61
N GLY A 191 3.71 -13.21 5.96
CA GLY A 191 4.01 -14.56 5.45
C GLY A 191 4.37 -15.57 6.54
N GLY A 192 4.09 -15.27 7.82
CA GLY A 192 4.45 -16.12 8.97
C GLY A 192 5.94 -16.16 9.30
N THR A 193 6.73 -15.19 8.80
CA THR A 193 8.20 -15.15 8.97
C THR A 193 8.77 -13.76 9.29
N GLY A 194 7.93 -12.72 9.42
CA GLY A 194 8.41 -11.36 9.70
C GLY A 194 8.86 -11.15 11.15
N SER A 195 9.82 -10.24 11.33
CA SER A 195 10.25 -9.70 12.62
C SER A 195 9.39 -8.52 13.06
N TYR A 196 9.55 -8.08 14.32
CA TYR A 196 8.84 -6.89 14.84
C TYR A 196 9.13 -5.59 14.07
N ASP A 197 10.26 -5.51 13.38
CA ASP A 197 10.77 -4.36 12.61
C ASP A 197 10.71 -4.56 11.08
N VAL A 198 10.08 -5.64 10.60
CA VAL A 198 9.97 -5.92 9.16
C VAL A 198 9.19 -4.80 8.44
N GLN A 199 9.73 -4.27 7.34
CA GLN A 199 9.11 -3.19 6.56
C GLN A 199 8.83 -3.63 5.12
N ALA A 200 7.59 -3.40 4.68
CA ALA A 200 7.09 -3.74 3.35
C ALA A 200 8.00 -3.27 2.19
N GLY A 201 8.37 -4.20 1.32
CA GLY A 201 9.29 -4.07 0.18
C GLY A 201 10.76 -4.40 0.52
N ILE A 202 11.12 -4.53 1.80
CA ILE A 202 12.48 -4.84 2.26
C ILE A 202 12.55 -6.26 2.87
N GLU A 203 11.42 -6.83 3.28
CA GLU A 203 11.29 -8.25 3.62
C GLU A 203 11.93 -9.15 2.57
N HIS A 204 12.51 -10.26 3.03
CA HIS A 204 13.11 -11.29 2.18
C HIS A 204 14.22 -10.78 1.23
N GLY A 205 14.89 -9.67 1.58
CA GLY A 205 16.02 -9.13 0.82
C GLY A 205 15.62 -8.16 -0.30
N GLY A 206 14.43 -7.58 -0.23
CA GLY A 206 13.99 -6.53 -1.14
C GLY A 206 14.86 -5.27 -1.05
N LYS A 207 15.13 -4.63 -2.19
CA LYS A 207 16.10 -3.52 -2.30
C LYS A 207 15.55 -2.13 -1.95
N ARG A 208 14.24 -2.00 -1.68
CA ARG A 208 13.57 -0.71 -1.46
C ARG A 208 12.24 -0.91 -0.74
N ALA A 209 11.89 -0.02 0.18
CA ALA A 209 10.53 0.02 0.71
C ALA A 209 9.50 0.26 -0.41
N ILE A 210 8.35 -0.41 -0.31
CA ILE A 210 7.15 -0.13 -1.12
C ILE A 210 6.04 0.53 -0.28
N SER A 211 6.17 0.51 1.05
CA SER A 211 5.28 1.18 1.99
C SER A 211 6.03 1.55 3.28
N THR A 212 5.46 2.40 4.11
CA THR A 212 5.89 2.58 5.51
C THR A 212 5.42 1.46 6.43
N ALA A 213 4.58 0.56 5.92
CA ALA A 213 4.00 -0.56 6.68
C ALA A 213 5.05 -1.40 7.40
N MET A 214 4.90 -1.55 8.73
CA MET A 214 5.89 -2.18 9.60
C MET A 214 5.31 -3.14 10.64
N GLY A 215 6.06 -4.19 10.96
CA GLY A 215 5.78 -5.12 12.04
C GLY A 215 4.70 -6.16 11.72
N TYR A 216 4.19 -6.83 12.76
CA TYR A 216 3.34 -8.01 12.67
C TYR A 216 2.03 -7.77 11.94
N ASN A 217 1.47 -6.58 12.09
CA ASN A 217 0.20 -6.18 11.49
C ASN A 217 0.39 -5.03 10.49
N GLN A 218 1.60 -4.85 9.94
CA GLN A 218 1.88 -3.90 8.85
C GLN A 218 1.29 -2.50 9.09
N LEU A 219 1.69 -1.84 10.19
CA LEU A 219 1.22 -0.50 10.56
C LEU A 219 1.86 0.55 9.66
N LEU A 220 1.05 1.45 9.09
CA LEU A 220 1.56 2.64 8.39
C LEU A 220 1.95 3.74 9.39
N THR A 221 2.74 4.72 8.95
CA THR A 221 2.99 5.96 9.70
C THR A 221 1.69 6.65 10.12
N THR A 222 0.69 6.72 9.23
CA THR A 222 -0.65 7.25 9.54
C THR A 222 -1.34 6.48 10.67
N ASN A 223 -1.26 5.15 10.69
CA ASN A 223 -1.85 4.35 11.76
C ASN A 223 -1.18 4.63 13.12
N SER A 224 0.13 4.89 13.16
CA SER A 224 0.78 5.27 14.42
C SER A 224 0.32 6.64 14.93
N VAL A 225 0.06 7.62 14.05
CA VAL A 225 -0.53 8.90 14.46
C VAL A 225 -1.96 8.69 15.00
N GLU A 226 -2.80 8.00 14.23
CA GLU A 226 -4.19 7.68 14.56
C GLU A 226 -4.32 6.92 15.90
N LEU A 227 -3.56 5.84 16.08
CA LEU A 227 -3.57 5.06 17.32
C LEU A 227 -3.06 5.85 18.53
N LEU A 228 -2.11 6.78 18.35
CA LEU A 228 -1.68 7.69 19.41
C LEU A 228 -2.76 8.75 19.73
N ALA A 229 -3.51 9.21 18.72
CA ALA A 229 -4.64 10.13 18.92
C ALA A 229 -5.79 9.43 19.67
N GLU A 230 -6.27 8.28 19.20
CA GLU A 230 -7.37 7.56 19.84
C GLU A 230 -6.95 6.94 21.20
N GLN A 231 -5.97 6.03 21.15
CA GLN A 231 -5.66 5.07 22.21
C GLN A 231 -4.51 5.53 23.12
N GLY A 232 -3.90 6.69 22.82
CA GLY A 232 -2.75 7.22 23.57
C GLY A 232 -2.99 7.38 25.07
N HIS A 233 -4.24 7.57 25.50
CA HIS A 233 -4.62 7.63 26.92
C HIS A 233 -4.37 6.29 27.65
N GLU A 234 -4.70 5.17 26.99
CA GLU A 234 -4.47 3.81 27.50
C GLU A 234 -2.97 3.47 27.46
N PHE A 235 -2.25 3.82 26.40
CA PHE A 235 -0.79 3.61 26.33
C PHE A 235 -0.05 4.37 27.44
N ILE A 236 -0.44 5.63 27.69
CA ILE A 236 0.09 6.44 28.79
C ILE A 236 -0.20 5.77 30.14
N ARG A 237 -1.40 5.21 30.34
CA ARG A 237 -1.77 4.50 31.57
C ARG A 237 -0.91 3.25 31.78
N VAL A 238 -0.87 2.35 30.80
CA VAL A 238 -0.11 1.09 30.87
C VAL A 238 1.38 1.35 31.12
N LEU A 239 1.98 2.34 30.45
CA LEU A 239 3.38 2.72 30.66
C LEU A 239 3.59 3.40 32.04
N SER A 240 2.64 4.20 32.52
CA SER A 240 2.67 4.76 33.88
C SER A 240 2.62 3.67 34.95
N ASP A 241 1.76 2.66 34.77
CA ASP A 241 1.68 1.51 35.68
C ASP A 241 2.97 0.67 35.65
N LYS A 242 3.70 0.64 34.53
CA LYS A 242 5.03 0.01 34.44
C LYS A 242 6.10 0.86 35.16
N VAL A 243 6.10 2.18 34.98
CA VAL A 243 6.98 3.12 35.72
C VAL A 243 6.79 2.95 37.23
N ALA A 244 5.53 2.96 37.70
CA ALA A 244 5.21 2.87 39.12
C ALA A 244 5.75 1.59 39.79
N ARG A 245 5.76 0.48 39.06
CA ARG A 245 6.25 -0.84 39.51
C ARG A 245 7.74 -1.08 39.24
N THR A 246 8.46 -0.11 38.67
CA THR A 246 9.89 -0.22 38.35
C THR A 246 10.71 0.69 39.28
N SER A 247 11.90 0.22 39.64
CA SER A 247 12.87 0.90 40.52
C SER A 247 14.27 0.90 39.90
N GLY A 248 15.17 1.75 40.42
CA GLY A 248 16.55 1.85 39.94
C GLY A 248 16.67 2.47 38.52
N PRO A 249 17.82 2.29 37.84
CA PRO A 249 18.11 2.94 36.55
C PRO A 249 17.08 2.65 35.44
N ALA A 250 16.49 1.45 35.43
CA ALA A 250 15.45 1.08 34.47
C ALA A 250 14.20 1.98 34.55
N ARG A 251 13.89 2.50 35.75
CA ARG A 251 12.78 3.42 35.96
C ARG A 251 12.98 4.75 35.21
N GLN A 252 14.18 5.30 35.24
CA GLN A 252 14.50 6.59 34.60
C GLN A 252 14.30 6.53 33.08
N SER A 253 14.67 5.41 32.45
CA SER A 253 14.41 5.17 31.03
C SER A 253 12.91 5.13 30.71
N LEU A 254 12.12 4.45 31.53
CA LEU A 254 10.66 4.39 31.40
C LEU A 254 9.99 5.75 31.66
N GLU A 255 10.50 6.55 32.60
CA GLU A 255 10.02 7.91 32.89
C GLU A 255 10.27 8.85 31.71
N HIS A 256 11.46 8.82 31.09
CA HIS A 256 11.74 9.55 29.84
C HIS A 256 10.81 9.11 28.71
N LYS A 257 10.68 7.79 28.49
CA LYS A 257 9.78 7.21 27.49
C LYS A 257 8.32 7.66 27.69
N LEU A 258 7.85 7.71 28.93
CA LEU A 258 6.51 8.19 29.28
C LEU A 258 6.33 9.68 28.98
N VAL A 259 7.33 10.52 29.23
CA VAL A 259 7.31 11.94 28.85
C VAL A 259 7.27 12.12 27.33
N VAL A 260 8.07 11.35 26.58
CA VAL A 260 8.04 11.36 25.11
C VAL A 260 6.68 10.91 24.58
N LEU A 261 6.15 9.79 25.08
CA LEU A 261 4.84 9.27 24.68
C LEU A 261 3.73 10.31 24.91
N LYS A 262 3.72 10.98 26.07
CA LYS A 262 2.78 12.08 26.35
C LYS A 262 2.88 13.24 25.34
N LYS A 263 4.10 13.63 24.95
CA LYS A 263 4.31 14.66 23.90
C LYS A 263 3.82 14.22 22.53
N MET A 264 4.08 12.96 22.15
CA MET A 264 3.63 12.41 20.87
C MET A 264 2.10 12.30 20.81
N VAL A 265 1.45 11.78 21.85
CA VAL A 265 -0.02 11.72 21.98
C VAL A 265 -0.63 13.12 21.91
N ALA A 266 -0.05 14.12 22.57
CA ALA A 266 -0.53 15.50 22.51
C ALA A 266 -0.43 16.10 21.08
N HIS A 267 0.63 15.77 20.32
CA HIS A 267 0.76 16.24 18.93
C HIS A 267 -0.18 15.50 17.98
N ALA A 268 -0.38 14.19 18.15
CA ALA A 268 -1.35 13.42 17.37
C ALA A 268 -2.78 13.98 17.55
N LYS A 269 -3.12 14.38 18.79
CA LYS A 269 -4.39 15.05 19.14
C LYS A 269 -4.48 16.54 18.74
N SER A 270 -3.47 17.13 18.08
CA SER A 270 -3.51 18.56 17.72
C SER A 270 -4.34 18.87 16.46
N VAL A 271 -4.85 17.83 15.79
CA VAL A 271 -5.69 17.93 14.60
C VAL A 271 -7.03 17.20 14.78
N PRO A 272 -8.06 17.49 13.96
CA PRO A 272 -9.31 16.72 13.96
C PRO A 272 -9.07 15.23 13.72
N ASP A 273 -9.75 14.39 14.52
CA ASP A 273 -9.68 12.94 14.49
C ASP A 273 -10.26 12.37 13.18
N THR A 274 -9.43 12.37 12.14
CA THR A 274 -9.77 11.96 10.77
C THR A 274 -8.52 11.47 10.05
N TRP A 275 -8.69 10.43 9.23
CA TRP A 275 -7.58 9.85 8.45
C TRP A 275 -6.78 10.89 7.67
N SER A 276 -7.45 11.84 7.01
CA SER A 276 -6.78 12.85 6.15
C SER A 276 -5.91 13.82 6.92
N GLU A 277 -6.23 14.15 8.18
CA GLU A 277 -5.38 15.02 9.00
C GLU A 277 -4.24 14.22 9.65
N HIS A 278 -4.51 13.00 10.11
CA HIS A 278 -3.47 12.08 10.59
C HIS A 278 -2.47 11.71 9.49
N GLU A 279 -2.92 11.57 8.24
CA GLU A 279 -2.07 11.28 7.08
C GLU A 279 -1.13 12.45 6.75
N LYS A 280 -1.56 13.70 6.95
CA LYS A 280 -0.66 14.87 6.80
C LYS A 280 0.50 14.78 7.80
N ILE A 281 0.24 14.46 9.06
CA ILE A 281 1.27 14.25 10.10
C ILE A 281 2.11 13.01 9.77
N GLY A 282 1.48 11.90 9.38
CA GLY A 282 2.14 10.63 9.01
C GLY A 282 3.12 10.75 7.84
N ASN A 283 3.01 11.81 7.04
CA ASN A 283 3.90 12.15 5.93
C ASN A 283 5.00 13.17 6.29
N THR A 284 5.16 13.55 7.56
CA THR A 284 6.26 14.40 8.05
C THR A 284 7.20 13.67 9.01
N ALA A 285 8.34 14.28 9.31
CA ALA A 285 9.27 13.79 10.33
C ALA A 285 8.61 13.60 11.71
N GLN A 286 7.59 14.39 12.08
CA GLN A 286 6.81 14.16 13.31
C GLN A 286 6.08 12.81 13.28
N GLY A 287 5.38 12.50 12.19
CA GLY A 287 4.73 11.18 12.04
C GLY A 287 5.74 10.03 11.95
N TRP A 288 6.91 10.26 11.36
CA TRP A 288 7.99 9.25 11.32
C TRP A 288 8.58 8.98 12.70
N ALA A 289 8.78 10.03 13.50
CA ALA A 289 9.22 9.93 14.89
C ALA A 289 8.19 9.20 15.77
N MET A 290 6.89 9.44 15.55
CA MET A 290 5.82 8.66 16.20
C MET A 290 5.84 7.20 15.77
N HIS A 291 6.03 6.93 14.48
CA HIS A 291 6.06 5.57 13.95
C HIS A 291 7.25 4.75 14.47
N ALA A 292 8.37 5.40 14.84
CA ALA A 292 9.48 4.74 15.52
C ALA A 292 9.09 4.06 16.85
N MET A 293 7.97 4.44 17.49
CA MET A 293 7.43 3.75 18.68
C MET A 293 7.04 2.29 18.41
N VAL A 294 6.78 1.91 17.15
CA VAL A 294 6.50 0.51 16.74
C VAL A 294 7.68 -0.42 17.05
N LEU A 295 8.90 0.13 17.11
CA LEU A 295 10.15 -0.58 17.38
C LEU A 295 10.50 -0.72 18.89
N ASP A 296 9.73 -0.07 19.77
CA ASP A 296 9.99 -0.08 21.21
C ASP A 296 9.33 -1.28 21.88
N ILE A 297 10.04 -1.98 22.77
CA ILE A 297 9.54 -3.19 23.45
C ILE A 297 8.37 -2.93 24.41
N ASP A 298 8.17 -1.70 24.87
CA ASP A 298 7.04 -1.35 25.73
C ASP A 298 5.83 -0.85 24.94
N VAL A 299 6.06 0.01 23.95
CA VAL A 299 4.97 0.72 23.22
C VAL A 299 4.59 -0.01 21.92
N GLY A 300 5.55 -0.62 21.23
CA GLY A 300 5.35 -1.34 19.98
C GLY A 300 4.31 -2.46 20.07
N PRO A 301 4.36 -3.35 21.09
CA PRO A 301 3.31 -4.34 21.35
C PRO A 301 1.92 -3.73 21.48
N MET A 302 1.78 -2.56 22.11
CA MET A 302 0.49 -1.89 22.29
C MET A 302 -0.05 -1.36 20.96
N LEU A 303 0.78 -0.63 20.21
CA LEU A 303 0.43 -0.09 18.89
C LEU A 303 0.04 -1.20 17.92
N GLN A 304 0.87 -2.24 17.78
CA GLN A 304 0.62 -3.32 16.85
C GLN A 304 -0.68 -4.08 17.21
N THR A 305 -0.93 -4.32 18.50
CA THR A 305 -2.18 -4.95 18.96
C THR A 305 -3.41 -4.07 18.68
N HIS A 306 -3.32 -2.76 18.96
CA HIS A 306 -4.49 -1.88 18.86
C HIS A 306 -4.98 -1.68 17.43
N LYS A 307 -4.13 -1.79 16.40
CA LYS A 307 -4.59 -1.82 14.99
C LYS A 307 -5.70 -2.85 14.77
N LEU A 308 -5.62 -4.01 15.43
CA LEU A 308 -6.64 -5.06 15.32
C LEU A 308 -7.78 -4.88 16.33
N LEU A 309 -7.51 -4.35 17.53
CA LEU A 309 -8.55 -4.13 18.54
C LEU A 309 -9.57 -3.09 18.11
N THR A 310 -9.21 -2.06 17.34
CA THR A 310 -10.18 -1.06 16.86
C THR A 310 -11.33 -1.73 16.11
N SER A 311 -11.05 -2.66 15.18
CA SER A 311 -12.07 -3.45 14.48
C SER A 311 -12.90 -4.36 15.41
N VAL A 312 -12.26 -5.01 16.40
CA VAL A 312 -12.96 -5.86 17.38
C VAL A 312 -13.92 -5.03 18.25
N LEU A 313 -13.46 -3.87 18.73
CA LEU A 313 -14.23 -2.95 19.56
C LEU A 313 -15.36 -2.30 18.75
N PHE A 314 -15.11 -1.92 17.50
CA PHE A 314 -16.14 -1.42 16.58
C PHE A 314 -17.25 -2.46 16.37
N ALA A 315 -16.89 -3.71 16.05
CA ALA A 315 -17.87 -4.79 15.87
C ALA A 315 -18.75 -4.96 17.12
N ARG A 316 -18.12 -5.06 18.32
CA ARG A 316 -18.83 -5.15 19.61
C ARG A 316 -19.75 -3.95 19.85
N ALA A 317 -19.29 -2.74 19.57
CA ALA A 317 -20.08 -1.50 19.70
C ALA A 317 -21.27 -1.43 18.73
N LYS A 318 -21.27 -2.22 17.65
CA LYS A 318 -22.43 -2.41 16.75
C LYS A 318 -23.30 -3.63 17.13
N GLY A 319 -23.15 -4.17 18.32
CA GLY A 319 -23.93 -5.30 18.83
C GLY A 319 -23.43 -6.67 18.37
N TYR A 320 -22.29 -6.74 17.69
CA TYR A 320 -21.71 -8.00 17.25
C TYR A 320 -20.88 -8.63 18.36
N THR A 321 -21.52 -9.47 19.17
CA THR A 321 -20.95 -10.00 20.42
C THR A 321 -20.13 -11.29 20.23
N ARG A 322 -20.32 -12.03 19.13
CA ARG A 322 -19.50 -13.22 18.86
C ARG A 322 -18.06 -12.84 18.51
N PRO A 323 -17.06 -13.66 18.86
CA PRO A 323 -15.70 -13.48 18.35
C PRO A 323 -15.69 -13.45 16.81
N LEU A 324 -14.91 -12.52 16.26
CA LEU A 324 -14.50 -12.52 14.85
C LEU A 324 -13.53 -13.68 14.62
N SER A 325 -13.67 -14.43 13.52
CA SER A 325 -12.56 -15.27 13.07
C SER A 325 -11.36 -14.41 12.64
N ALA A 326 -10.17 -15.00 12.49
CA ALA A 326 -9.01 -14.26 12.00
C ALA A 326 -9.25 -13.66 10.60
N ALA A 327 -9.87 -14.42 9.68
CA ALA A 327 -10.22 -13.91 8.35
C ALA A 327 -11.30 -12.81 8.40
N GLU A 328 -12.29 -12.89 9.30
CA GLU A 328 -13.29 -11.84 9.46
C GLU A 328 -12.69 -10.54 10.02
N LEU A 329 -11.78 -10.65 10.99
CA LEU A 329 -11.00 -9.53 11.51
C LEU A 329 -10.12 -8.90 10.41
N GLU A 330 -9.48 -9.73 9.58
CA GLU A 330 -8.67 -9.25 8.45
C GLU A 330 -9.52 -8.57 7.36
N MET A 331 -10.76 -9.02 7.11
CA MET A 331 -11.66 -8.29 6.20
C MET A 331 -12.03 -6.90 6.74
N MET A 332 -12.12 -6.72 8.07
CA MET A 332 -12.30 -5.40 8.69
C MET A 332 -11.03 -4.54 8.55
N ASN A 333 -9.85 -5.09 8.85
CA ASN A 333 -8.54 -4.46 8.65
C ASN A 333 -8.34 -3.95 7.21
N LEU A 334 -8.71 -4.76 6.19
CA LEU A 334 -8.50 -4.44 4.78
C LEU A 334 -9.57 -3.55 4.12
N THR A 335 -10.84 -3.61 4.57
CA THR A 335 -11.95 -2.87 3.94
C THR A 335 -12.46 -1.69 4.76
N GLY A 336 -11.90 -1.49 5.96
CA GLY A 336 -12.34 -0.52 6.95
C GLY A 336 -13.57 -1.01 7.72
N ASP A 337 -13.60 -0.76 9.03
CA ASP A 337 -14.52 -1.37 9.99
C ASP A 337 -16.00 -1.40 9.57
N GLY A 338 -16.54 -0.29 9.06
CA GLY A 338 -17.94 -0.22 8.63
C GLY A 338 -18.27 -1.14 7.44
N THR A 339 -17.35 -1.28 6.49
CA THR A 339 -17.52 -2.11 5.29
C THR A 339 -17.15 -3.57 5.58
N GLY A 340 -16.16 -3.80 6.43
CA GLY A 340 -15.83 -5.15 6.91
C GLY A 340 -16.97 -5.72 7.76
N LEU A 341 -17.57 -4.93 8.64
CA LEU A 341 -18.74 -5.36 9.40
C LEU A 341 -19.94 -5.67 8.49
N ASP A 342 -20.09 -4.96 7.36
CA ASP A 342 -21.08 -5.29 6.32
C ASP A 342 -20.88 -6.72 5.80
N MET A 343 -19.63 -7.06 5.46
CA MET A 343 -19.23 -8.39 4.99
C MET A 343 -19.37 -9.48 6.07
N VAL A 344 -19.02 -9.14 7.32
CA VAL A 344 -18.95 -10.09 8.44
C VAL A 344 -20.33 -10.37 9.05
N THR A 345 -21.24 -9.39 9.10
CA THR A 345 -22.62 -9.60 9.56
C THR A 345 -23.50 -10.33 8.54
N MET A 346 -23.04 -10.49 7.29
CA MET A 346 -23.76 -11.19 6.23
C MET A 346 -23.93 -12.69 6.53
N PRO A 347 -25.16 -13.24 6.42
CA PRO A 347 -25.41 -14.69 6.49
C PRO A 347 -24.66 -15.49 5.42
N GLN A 348 -24.23 -16.71 5.73
CA GLN A 348 -23.42 -17.55 4.83
C GLN A 348 -24.03 -17.73 3.43
N ALA A 349 -25.32 -18.04 3.34
CA ALA A 349 -26.02 -18.20 2.06
C ALA A 349 -25.99 -16.93 1.17
N MET A 350 -25.86 -15.74 1.78
CA MET A 350 -25.65 -14.50 1.04
C MET A 350 -24.17 -14.30 0.68
N ARG A 351 -23.22 -14.69 1.56
CA ARG A 351 -21.78 -14.60 1.29
C ARG A 351 -21.35 -15.37 0.05
N GLU A 352 -22.04 -16.47 -0.24
CA GLU A 352 -21.80 -17.30 -1.43
C GLU A 352 -22.20 -16.61 -2.74
N GLN A 353 -23.19 -15.71 -2.69
CA GLN A 353 -23.78 -15.04 -3.85
C GLN A 353 -23.24 -13.62 -4.06
N VAL A 354 -23.09 -12.82 -2.99
CA VAL A 354 -22.78 -11.39 -3.11
C VAL A 354 -21.35 -11.16 -3.63
N PRO A 355 -21.18 -10.43 -4.74
CA PRO A 355 -19.87 -10.08 -5.28
C PRO A 355 -19.02 -9.23 -4.33
N THR A 356 -17.71 -9.52 -4.27
CA THR A 356 -16.74 -8.78 -3.44
C THR A 356 -16.67 -7.29 -3.78
N SER A 357 -16.91 -6.90 -5.03
CA SER A 357 -16.96 -5.50 -5.49
C SER A 357 -17.86 -4.60 -4.62
N ASN A 358 -18.94 -5.12 -4.04
CA ASN A 358 -19.82 -4.39 -3.12
C ASN A 358 -19.11 -3.76 -1.91
N PHE A 359 -17.92 -4.27 -1.55
CA PHE A 359 -17.15 -3.94 -0.35
C PHE A 359 -15.87 -3.14 -0.63
N PHE A 360 -15.60 -2.79 -1.90
CA PHE A 360 -14.43 -2.00 -2.28
C PHE A 360 -14.85 -0.69 -2.97
N GLN A 361 -13.91 0.25 -3.07
CA GLN A 361 -14.02 1.35 -4.03
C GLN A 361 -13.47 0.89 -5.39
N ARG A 362 -13.97 1.46 -6.51
CA ARG A 362 -13.54 1.12 -7.88
C ARG A 362 -12.03 0.93 -8.02
N GLY A 363 -11.25 1.97 -7.71
CA GLY A 363 -9.79 1.93 -7.85
C GLY A 363 -9.09 0.98 -6.87
N GLY A 364 -9.71 0.65 -5.74
CA GLY A 364 -9.21 -0.38 -4.81
C GLY A 364 -9.43 -1.79 -5.36
N TYR A 365 -10.63 -2.05 -5.92
CA TYR A 365 -11.00 -3.33 -6.51
C TYR A 365 -10.23 -3.63 -7.80
N GLU A 366 -10.18 -2.70 -8.75
CA GLU A 366 -9.52 -2.86 -10.06
C GLU A 366 -8.01 -3.14 -9.93
N ARG A 367 -7.39 -2.75 -8.81
CA ARG A 367 -5.97 -3.03 -8.49
C ARG A 367 -5.77 -4.27 -7.60
N ASN A 368 -6.84 -4.95 -7.18
CA ASN A 368 -6.79 -6.10 -6.27
C ASN A 368 -7.10 -7.42 -7.02
N PRO A 369 -6.08 -8.12 -7.56
CA PRO A 369 -6.29 -9.39 -8.27
C PRO A 369 -6.79 -10.51 -7.35
N VAL A 370 -6.66 -10.38 -6.02
CA VAL A 370 -7.21 -11.37 -5.07
C VAL A 370 -8.73 -11.21 -4.99
N ALA A 371 -9.23 -9.99 -4.77
CA ALA A 371 -10.67 -9.72 -4.72
C ALA A 371 -11.38 -10.03 -6.06
N ILE A 372 -10.72 -9.77 -7.19
CA ILE A 372 -11.23 -10.09 -8.53
C ILE A 372 -11.35 -11.60 -8.77
N ARG A 373 -10.35 -12.40 -8.36
CA ARG A 373 -10.37 -13.87 -8.55
C ARG A 373 -11.32 -14.57 -7.59
N HIS A 374 -11.38 -14.08 -6.35
CA HIS A 374 -12.23 -14.63 -5.29
C HIS A 374 -13.51 -13.80 -5.21
N ASN A 375 -14.27 -13.86 -6.30
CA ASN A 375 -15.27 -12.86 -6.69
C ASN A 375 -16.55 -12.79 -5.83
N THR A 376 -16.68 -13.59 -4.77
CA THR A 376 -17.79 -13.54 -3.79
C THR A 376 -17.23 -13.54 -2.37
N VAL A 377 -17.99 -13.01 -1.41
CA VAL A 377 -17.55 -12.87 0.00
C VAL A 377 -17.05 -14.20 0.58
N ALA A 378 -17.77 -15.28 0.36
CA ALA A 378 -17.38 -16.62 0.84
C ALA A 378 -16.04 -17.07 0.26
N LYS A 379 -15.79 -16.83 -1.03
CA LYS A 379 -14.50 -17.16 -1.68
C LYS A 379 -13.36 -16.32 -1.13
N LEU A 380 -13.60 -15.04 -0.84
CA LEU A 380 -12.57 -14.13 -0.32
C LEU A 380 -12.16 -14.47 1.13
N LEU A 381 -13.15 -14.81 1.98
CA LEU A 381 -12.88 -15.32 3.32
C LEU A 381 -12.11 -16.65 3.25
N ALA A 382 -12.59 -17.61 2.44
CA ALA A 382 -11.96 -18.94 2.33
C ALA A 382 -10.51 -18.89 1.83
N VAL A 383 -10.15 -18.03 0.87
CA VAL A 383 -8.74 -17.88 0.45
C VAL A 383 -7.90 -17.16 1.52
N THR A 384 -8.49 -16.25 2.28
CA THR A 384 -7.80 -15.59 3.41
C THR A 384 -7.48 -16.61 4.49
N ASP A 385 -8.46 -17.42 4.92
CA ASP A 385 -8.26 -18.54 5.85
C ASP A 385 -7.19 -19.52 5.34
N THR A 386 -7.29 -19.95 4.07
CA THR A 386 -6.31 -20.88 3.47
C THR A 386 -4.88 -20.34 3.50
N ARG A 387 -4.69 -19.03 3.27
CA ARG A 387 -3.38 -18.37 3.34
C ARG A 387 -2.88 -18.24 4.77
N MET A 388 -3.77 -17.89 5.71
CA MET A 388 -3.44 -17.84 7.13
C MET A 388 -2.94 -19.19 7.63
N ASP A 389 -3.59 -20.28 7.24
CA ASP A 389 -3.25 -21.64 7.68
C ASP A 389 -1.96 -22.15 7.01
N SER A 390 -1.79 -21.87 5.71
CA SER A 390 -0.53 -22.13 5.01
C SER A 390 0.65 -21.43 5.69
N ASN A 391 0.53 -20.11 5.93
CA ASN A 391 1.61 -19.32 6.50
C ASN A 391 1.81 -19.58 8.00
N GLY A 392 0.76 -20.02 8.71
CA GLY A 392 0.82 -20.42 10.12
C GLY A 392 1.75 -21.60 10.39
N ASN A 393 2.13 -22.34 9.35
CA ASN A 393 3.12 -23.41 9.42
C ASN A 393 4.58 -22.91 9.41
N ASN A 394 4.82 -21.64 9.13
CA ASN A 394 6.18 -21.09 9.09
C ASN A 394 6.73 -20.83 10.50
N ALA A 395 8.06 -20.84 10.63
CA ALA A 395 8.74 -20.78 11.93
C ALA A 395 8.33 -19.57 12.77
N GLY A 396 8.24 -18.38 12.15
CA GLY A 396 7.87 -17.16 12.84
C GLY A 396 6.47 -17.23 13.45
N ALA A 397 5.51 -17.83 12.75
CA ALA A 397 4.14 -18.01 13.21
C ALA A 397 4.04 -19.05 14.32
N ARG A 398 4.79 -20.15 14.23
CA ARG A 398 4.87 -21.18 15.28
C ARG A 398 5.50 -20.64 16.57
N GLU A 399 6.55 -19.83 16.46
CA GLU A 399 7.15 -19.12 17.61
C GLU A 399 6.17 -18.16 18.26
N LEU A 400 5.43 -17.36 17.47
CA LEU A 400 4.42 -16.46 18.01
C LEU A 400 3.30 -17.25 18.68
N ALA A 401 2.85 -18.34 18.07
CA ALA A 401 1.85 -19.23 18.65
C ALA A 401 2.32 -19.94 19.93
N GLY A 402 3.63 -20.06 20.16
CA GLY A 402 4.22 -20.54 21.42
C GLY A 402 4.54 -19.46 22.45
N ALA A 403 4.25 -18.19 22.14
CA ALA A 403 4.35 -17.05 23.06
C ALA A 403 3.02 -16.70 23.75
N PHE A 404 1.91 -17.26 23.24
CA PHE A 404 0.58 -17.31 23.86
C PHE A 404 0.43 -18.57 24.70
#